data_AF-A0A929PHU4-F1
#
_entry.id   AF-A0A929PHU4-F1
#
_cell.length_a   1.000
_cell.length_b   1.000
_cell.length_c   1.000
_cell.angle_alpha   90.00
_cell.angle_beta   90.00
_cell.angle_gamma   90.00
#
_symmetry.space_group_name_H-M   'P 1'
#
loop_
_entity.id
_entity.type
_entity.pdbx_description
1 polymer ?
#
loop_
_entity_poly.entity_id
_entity_poly.type
_entity_poly.pdbx_seq_one_letter_code
_entity_poly.pdbx_strand_id
1 'polypeptide(L)'
;MYELKFDDNLCKTCPTGDCLVKCQYLDVEKKTAVEEMVKIGQGEDSFVLQDCVTCYACEEYCKRGNHPFYLITERREEKGILTSPRAITKQWINIGEPQGKYRLGDVKERVLSFGFMPEFLQWVKGKLFEDVMPSYIFGQEFFCNVVYIHFANTSIIKERLPKIVDNFRKLGVKEVIFVHDECYGAFAHLAPAYGIEVPFKSVHYFEYLYNRLKELKDFI
;
A
#
# COMPACT_ATOMS: atom_id res chain seq x y z
N MET A 1 7.88 13.91 10.90
CA MET A 1 7.43 13.19 9.67
C MET A 1 7.49 11.71 10.01
N TYR A 2 6.59 10.86 9.50
CA TYR A 2 6.68 9.42 9.76
C TYR A 2 7.96 8.85 9.14
N GLU A 3 8.56 7.84 9.77
CA GLU A 3 9.81 7.20 9.33
C GLU A 3 9.58 5.71 9.16
N LEU A 4 10.23 5.11 8.16
CA LEU A 4 10.15 3.68 7.93
C LEU A 4 10.79 2.93 9.10
N LYS A 5 10.08 1.95 9.66
CA LYS A 5 10.64 1.02 10.64
C LYS A 5 11.54 0.02 9.93
N PHE A 6 12.84 0.32 9.89
CA PHE A 6 13.86 -0.52 9.27
C PHE A 6 15.00 -0.82 10.26
N ASP A 7 15.46 -2.07 10.29
CA ASP A 7 16.60 -2.49 11.09
C ASP A 7 17.67 -3.17 10.20
N ASP A 8 18.83 -2.54 10.09
CA ASP A 8 19.93 -3.04 9.25
C ASP A 8 20.50 -4.37 9.76
N ASN A 9 20.36 -4.68 11.05
CA ASN A 9 20.80 -5.94 11.63
C ASN A 9 19.96 -7.13 11.16
N LEU A 10 18.67 -6.89 10.84
CA LEU A 10 17.84 -7.89 10.18
C LEU A 10 18.33 -8.17 8.74
N CYS A 11 18.96 -7.21 8.06
CA CYS A 11 19.59 -7.49 6.77
C CYS A 11 20.92 -8.22 6.95
N LYS A 12 21.80 -7.76 7.85
CA LYS A 12 23.13 -8.37 8.11
C LYS A 12 23.05 -9.86 8.48
N THR A 13 22.00 -10.25 9.20
CA THR A 13 21.78 -11.64 9.65
C THR A 13 20.85 -12.43 8.72
N CYS A 14 20.48 -11.89 7.56
CA CYS A 14 19.48 -12.50 6.67
C CYS A 14 20.02 -13.80 6.04
N PRO A 15 19.34 -14.95 6.23
CA PRO A 15 19.83 -16.22 5.72
C PRO A 15 19.57 -16.42 4.23
N THR A 16 18.73 -15.61 3.58
CA THR A 16 18.32 -15.84 2.18
C THR A 16 18.64 -14.70 1.22
N GLY A 17 18.50 -13.43 1.65
CA GLY A 17 18.56 -12.30 0.73
C GLY A 17 17.41 -12.29 -0.30
N ASP A 18 16.32 -12.99 0.00
CA ASP A 18 15.22 -13.28 -0.94
C ASP A 18 14.63 -12.03 -1.61
N CYS A 19 14.65 -10.88 -0.92
CA CYS A 19 14.18 -9.61 -1.47
C CYS A 19 14.85 -9.23 -2.80
N LEU A 20 16.12 -9.59 -3.02
CA LEU A 20 16.83 -9.33 -4.28
C LEU A 20 17.14 -10.62 -5.05
N VAL A 21 17.42 -11.74 -4.37
CA VAL A 21 17.68 -13.03 -5.03
C VAL A 21 16.48 -13.50 -5.88
N LYS A 22 15.25 -13.21 -5.43
CA LYS A 22 14.02 -13.58 -6.15
C LYS A 22 13.51 -12.46 -7.07
N CYS A 23 14.27 -11.37 -7.22
CA CYS A 23 13.89 -10.29 -8.12
C CYS A 23 13.77 -10.82 -9.56
N GLN A 24 12.70 -10.46 -10.25
CA GLN A 24 12.47 -10.89 -11.64
C GLN A 24 13.22 -10.03 -12.66
N TYR A 25 13.85 -8.95 -12.18
CA TYR A 25 14.48 -7.92 -13.02
C TYR A 25 15.97 -7.72 -12.71
N LEU A 26 16.46 -8.29 -11.61
CA LEU A 26 17.87 -8.23 -11.21
C LEU A 26 18.36 -9.66 -11.00
N ASP A 27 19.54 -9.96 -11.53
CA ASP A 27 20.24 -11.22 -11.27
C ASP A 27 21.30 -10.98 -10.19
N VAL A 28 20.99 -11.40 -8.96
CA VAL A 28 21.79 -11.09 -7.77
C VAL A 28 21.94 -12.33 -6.90
N GLU A 29 23.18 -12.75 -6.66
CA GLU A 29 23.46 -13.83 -5.72
C GLU A 29 23.22 -13.42 -4.27
N LYS A 30 22.93 -14.38 -3.39
CA LYS A 30 22.59 -14.15 -1.97
C LYS A 30 23.56 -13.21 -1.24
N LYS A 31 24.87 -13.40 -1.39
CA LYS A 31 25.86 -12.58 -0.66
C LYS A 31 25.73 -11.11 -1.06
N THR A 32 25.74 -10.84 -2.35
CA THR A 32 25.55 -9.50 -2.93
C THR A 32 24.20 -8.93 -2.53
N ALA A 33 23.12 -9.72 -2.58
CA ALA A 33 21.78 -9.28 -2.18
C ALA A 33 21.74 -8.75 -0.74
N VAL A 34 22.41 -9.44 0.19
CA VAL A 34 22.49 -8.99 1.59
C VAL A 34 23.35 -7.73 1.70
N GLU A 35 24.52 -7.72 1.08
CA GLU A 35 25.44 -6.57 1.12
C GLU A 35 24.79 -5.29 0.57
N GLU A 36 24.10 -5.39 -0.57
CA GLU A 36 23.42 -4.25 -1.19
C GLU A 36 22.24 -3.73 -0.34
N MET A 37 21.43 -4.62 0.25
CA MET A 37 20.36 -4.16 1.15
C MET A 37 20.90 -3.49 2.41
N VAL A 38 22.04 -3.93 2.94
CA VAL A 38 22.71 -3.27 4.07
C VAL A 38 23.22 -1.88 3.66
N LYS A 39 23.88 -1.76 2.50
CA LYS A 39 24.32 -0.46 1.95
C LYS A 39 23.15 0.53 1.82
N ILE A 40 22.05 0.08 1.21
CA ILE A 40 20.84 0.90 1.04
C ILE A 40 20.29 1.33 2.41
N GLY A 41 20.25 0.42 3.39
CA GLY A 41 19.84 0.73 4.75
C GLY A 41 20.68 1.83 5.39
N GLN A 42 21.98 1.80 5.15
CA GLN A 42 22.97 2.77 5.64
C GLN A 42 23.01 4.08 4.83
N GLY A 43 22.19 4.22 3.78
CA GLY A 43 22.12 5.41 2.92
C GLY A 43 23.18 5.46 1.82
N GLU A 44 24.00 4.42 1.71
CA GLU A 44 25.02 4.29 0.68
C GLU A 44 24.38 4.09 -0.71
N ASP A 45 25.21 4.21 -1.75
CA ASP A 45 24.75 3.95 -3.10
C ASP A 45 24.73 2.45 -3.41
N SER A 46 23.85 2.05 -4.33
CA SER A 46 23.67 0.65 -4.75
C SER A 46 23.11 0.61 -6.17
N PHE A 47 23.58 -0.34 -6.97
CA PHE A 47 23.06 -0.55 -8.33
C PHE A 47 21.56 -0.87 -8.32
N VAL A 48 21.06 -1.49 -7.25
CA VAL A 48 19.65 -1.79 -7.05
C VAL A 48 18.78 -0.53 -7.12
N LEU A 49 19.28 0.62 -6.67
CA LEU A 49 18.52 1.89 -6.72
C LEU A 49 18.31 2.38 -8.15
N GLN A 50 19.25 2.09 -9.05
CA GLN A 50 19.15 2.48 -10.47
C GLN A 50 18.30 1.48 -11.25
N ASP A 51 18.52 0.19 -11.01
CA ASP A 51 17.98 -0.88 -11.85
C ASP A 51 16.60 -1.39 -11.39
N CYS A 52 16.15 -1.00 -10.19
CA CYS A 52 14.83 -1.39 -9.69
C CYS A 52 13.70 -0.83 -10.59
N VAL A 53 12.80 -1.71 -11.03
CA VAL A 53 11.61 -1.33 -11.83
C VAL A 53 10.36 -1.06 -10.98
N THR A 54 10.54 -0.93 -9.67
CA THR A 54 9.49 -0.64 -8.66
C THR A 54 8.28 -1.59 -8.64
N CYS A 55 8.48 -2.90 -8.91
CA CYS A 55 7.39 -3.88 -8.98
C CYS A 55 6.77 -4.34 -7.64
N TYR A 56 7.25 -3.84 -6.49
CA TYR A 56 6.78 -4.18 -5.13
C TYR A 56 7.10 -5.60 -4.61
N ALA A 57 7.35 -6.59 -5.47
CA ALA A 57 7.46 -8.01 -5.08
C ALA A 57 8.44 -8.32 -3.92
N CYS A 58 9.54 -7.57 -3.80
CA CYS A 58 10.52 -7.78 -2.73
C CYS A 58 9.93 -7.54 -1.32
N GLU A 59 8.86 -6.74 -1.21
CA GLU A 59 8.11 -6.53 0.03
C GLU A 59 7.49 -7.84 0.52
N GLU A 60 6.94 -8.65 -0.39
CA GLU A 60 6.32 -9.93 -0.05
C GLU A 60 7.34 -11.05 0.24
N TYR A 61 8.54 -10.93 -0.33
CA TYR A 61 9.61 -11.91 -0.15
C TYR A 61 10.29 -11.78 1.22
N CYS A 62 10.35 -10.57 1.78
CA CYS A 62 10.96 -10.34 3.09
C CYS A 62 10.04 -10.80 4.24
N LYS A 63 10.17 -12.08 4.64
CA LYS A 63 9.41 -12.63 5.77
C LYS A 63 9.84 -12.10 7.15
N ARG A 64 10.89 -11.27 7.20
CA ARG A 64 11.37 -10.61 8.43
C ARG A 64 10.66 -9.29 8.72
N GLY A 65 9.76 -8.83 7.83
CA GLY A 65 9.03 -7.57 8.02
C GLY A 65 9.91 -6.33 8.00
N ASN A 66 11.04 -6.37 7.27
CA ASN A 66 12.02 -5.28 7.23
C ASN A 66 11.84 -4.36 6.00
N HIS A 67 10.67 -4.43 5.35
CA HIS A 67 10.20 -3.47 4.35
C HIS A 67 11.22 -3.05 3.25
N PRO A 68 11.85 -4.00 2.54
CA PRO A 68 12.92 -3.69 1.58
C PRO A 68 12.44 -2.79 0.44
N PHE A 69 11.19 -2.96 -0.01
CA PHE A 69 10.66 -2.19 -1.12
C PHE A 69 10.51 -0.72 -0.74
N TYR A 70 9.89 -0.46 0.41
CA TYR A 70 9.70 0.90 0.92
C TYR A 70 11.03 1.61 1.14
N LEU A 71 12.02 0.90 1.69
CA LEU A 71 13.37 1.45 1.86
C LEU A 71 13.99 1.84 0.50
N ILE A 72 13.92 0.95 -0.50
CA ILE A 72 14.44 1.23 -1.85
C ILE A 72 13.77 2.47 -2.43
N THR A 73 12.44 2.60 -2.33
CA THR A 73 11.73 3.75 -2.89
C THR A 73 12.05 5.05 -2.16
N GLU A 74 12.27 5.02 -0.84
CA GLU A 74 12.74 6.20 -0.09
C GLU A 74 14.16 6.62 -0.49
N ARG A 75 15.11 5.67 -0.55
CA ARG A 75 16.49 5.99 -0.96
C ARG A 75 16.57 6.51 -2.40
N ARG A 76 15.71 6.02 -3.28
CA ARG A 76 15.59 6.54 -4.65
C ARG A 76 15.08 7.97 -4.68
N GLU A 77 14.07 8.27 -3.87
CA GLU A 77 13.53 9.63 -3.74
C GLU A 77 14.61 10.60 -3.24
N GLU A 78 15.32 10.24 -2.17
CA GLU A 78 16.39 11.04 -1.56
C GLU A 78 17.51 11.36 -2.57
N LYS A 79 17.84 10.41 -3.45
CA LYS A 79 18.85 10.57 -4.50
C LYS A 79 18.30 11.19 -5.80
N GLY A 80 17.00 11.51 -5.86
CA GLY A 80 16.36 12.10 -7.05
C GLY A 80 16.24 11.14 -8.24
N ILE A 81 16.23 9.83 -7.99
CA ILE A 81 16.09 8.79 -9.01
C ILE A 81 14.61 8.62 -9.33
N LEU A 82 14.19 9.17 -10.47
CA LEU A 82 12.80 9.13 -10.90
C LEU A 82 12.52 7.89 -11.76
N THR A 83 11.38 7.25 -11.51
CA THR A 83 10.89 6.13 -12.34
C THR A 83 10.18 6.63 -13.61
N SER A 84 9.77 7.90 -13.63
CA SER A 84 9.06 8.50 -14.76
C SER A 84 9.41 9.98 -14.91
N PRO A 85 9.14 10.59 -16.07
CA PRO A 85 9.34 12.02 -16.26
C PRO A 85 8.63 12.85 -15.19
N ARG A 86 9.25 13.97 -14.79
CA ARG A 86 8.71 14.89 -13.75
C ARG A 86 7.28 15.36 -14.05
N ALA A 87 6.96 15.61 -15.32
CA ALA A 87 5.63 16.07 -15.73
C ALA A 87 4.55 15.03 -15.44
N ILE A 88 4.80 13.76 -15.77
CA ILE A 88 3.87 12.64 -15.51
C ILE A 88 3.71 12.44 -14.01
N THR A 89 4.83 12.45 -13.28
CA THR A 89 4.84 12.34 -11.82
C THR A 89 3.98 13.43 -11.16
N LYS A 90 4.17 14.70 -11.56
CA LYS A 90 3.42 15.83 -11.04
C LYS A 90 1.93 15.74 -11.37
N GLN A 91 1.58 15.32 -12.58
CA GLN A 91 0.20 15.10 -12.98
C GLN A 91 -0.49 14.07 -12.07
N TRP A 92 0.16 12.93 -11.84
CA TRP A 92 -0.36 11.88 -10.94
C TRP A 92 -0.51 12.36 -9.50
N ILE A 93 0.45 13.14 -8.98
CA ILE A 93 0.36 13.73 -7.64
C ILE A 93 -0.86 14.64 -7.50
N ASN A 94 -1.15 15.45 -8.52
CA ASN A 94 -2.31 16.34 -8.53
C ASN A 94 -3.64 15.57 -8.63
N ILE A 95 -3.69 14.47 -9.40
CA ILE A 95 -4.89 13.63 -9.54
C ILE A 95 -5.26 12.96 -8.21
N GLY A 96 -4.29 12.56 -7.39
CA GLY A 96 -4.57 11.89 -6.11
C GLY A 96 -4.82 12.85 -4.95
N GLU A 97 -4.71 14.16 -5.16
CA GLU A 97 -4.86 15.14 -4.09
C GLU A 97 -6.32 15.28 -3.64
N PRO A 98 -6.63 15.17 -2.33
CA PRO A 98 -7.99 15.42 -1.84
C PRO A 98 -8.50 16.83 -2.20
N GLN A 99 -9.71 16.93 -2.78
CA GLN A 99 -10.29 18.18 -3.28
C GLN A 99 -11.59 18.60 -2.54
N GLY A 100 -11.94 17.90 -1.46
CA GLY A 100 -13.23 18.03 -0.77
C GLY A 100 -14.40 17.37 -1.51
N LYS A 101 -14.14 16.43 -2.43
CA LYS A 101 -15.15 15.81 -3.30
C LYS A 101 -15.19 14.30 -3.15
N TYR A 102 -16.14 13.84 -2.34
CA TYR A 102 -16.38 12.42 -2.10
C TYR A 102 -17.89 12.10 -2.11
N ARG A 103 -18.21 10.81 -2.13
CA ARG A 103 -19.55 10.27 -1.95
C ARG A 103 -19.52 9.25 -0.83
N LEU A 104 -20.53 9.32 0.03
CA LEU A 104 -20.77 8.35 1.10
C LEU A 104 -22.10 7.65 0.82
N GLY A 105 -22.17 6.38 1.16
CA GLY A 105 -23.42 5.67 1.35
C GLY A 105 -23.98 5.89 2.76
N ASP A 106 -24.86 4.99 3.21
CA ASP A 106 -25.32 4.95 4.61
C ASP A 106 -24.24 4.30 5.48
N VAL A 107 -23.19 5.07 5.80
CA VAL A 107 -22.00 4.59 6.49
C VAL A 107 -22.36 4.02 7.86
N LYS A 108 -22.08 2.73 8.05
CA LYS A 108 -22.17 2.00 9.31
C LYS A 108 -20.77 1.66 9.84
N GLU A 109 -20.71 0.90 10.93
CA GLU A 109 -19.44 0.43 11.51
C GLU A 109 -18.63 -0.44 10.52
N ARG A 110 -19.31 -1.15 9.62
CA ARG A 110 -18.72 -1.94 8.53
C ARG A 110 -18.99 -1.24 7.20
N VAL A 111 -17.97 -1.06 6.37
CA VAL A 111 -18.07 -0.27 5.14
C VAL A 111 -17.26 -0.86 3.99
N LEU A 112 -17.73 -0.68 2.76
CA LEU A 112 -16.95 -0.91 1.56
C LEU A 112 -16.17 0.35 1.17
N SER A 113 -14.86 0.21 1.00
CA SER A 113 -14.02 1.27 0.42
C SER A 113 -13.80 1.03 -1.06
N PHE A 114 -14.29 1.97 -1.87
CA PHE A 114 -14.03 2.02 -3.31
C PHE A 114 -12.80 2.88 -3.64
N GLY A 115 -12.12 3.43 -2.64
CA GLY A 115 -11.02 4.38 -2.83
C GLY A 115 -11.41 5.49 -3.80
N PHE A 116 -10.65 5.61 -4.89
CA PHE A 116 -10.93 6.54 -5.99
C PHE A 116 -11.19 5.83 -7.33
N MET A 117 -11.82 4.65 -7.29
CA MET A 117 -12.19 3.87 -8.48
C MET A 117 -13.72 3.84 -8.65
N PRO A 118 -14.29 4.64 -9.56
CA PRO A 118 -15.74 4.77 -9.72
C PRO A 118 -16.42 3.50 -10.24
N GLU A 119 -15.69 2.60 -10.89
CA GLU A 119 -16.19 1.35 -11.47
C GLU A 119 -16.81 0.45 -10.40
N PHE A 120 -16.27 0.46 -9.17
CA PHE A 120 -16.78 -0.38 -8.07
C PHE A 120 -18.20 -0.02 -7.65
N LEU A 121 -18.63 1.24 -7.81
CA LEU A 121 -20.03 1.65 -7.60
C LEU A 121 -21.01 0.89 -8.51
N GLN A 122 -20.51 0.38 -9.64
CA GLN A 122 -21.32 -0.38 -10.58
C GLN A 122 -21.23 -1.90 -10.37
N TRP A 123 -20.09 -2.41 -9.87
CA TRP A 123 -19.82 -3.84 -9.75
C TRP A 123 -20.28 -4.44 -8.42
N VAL A 124 -20.24 -3.67 -7.34
CA VAL A 124 -20.57 -4.14 -5.99
C VAL A 124 -22.10 -4.15 -5.79
N LYS A 125 -22.75 -5.21 -6.30
CA LYS A 125 -24.22 -5.37 -6.30
C LYS A 125 -24.64 -6.83 -6.08
N GLY A 126 -25.89 -7.01 -5.67
CA GLY A 126 -26.52 -8.32 -5.51
C GLY A 126 -26.17 -9.00 -4.18
N LYS A 127 -26.56 -10.28 -4.05
CA LYS A 127 -26.55 -11.03 -2.78
C LYS A 127 -25.21 -11.05 -2.04
N LEU A 128 -24.10 -11.01 -2.78
CA LEU A 128 -22.75 -10.97 -2.20
C LEU A 128 -22.47 -9.71 -1.38
N PHE A 129 -23.28 -8.66 -1.50
CA PHE A 129 -23.03 -7.36 -0.85
C PHE A 129 -24.19 -6.85 -0.02
N GLU A 130 -25.29 -7.59 0.07
CA GLU A 130 -26.49 -7.18 0.81
C GLU A 130 -26.25 -7.03 2.33
N ASP A 131 -25.22 -7.68 2.87
CA ASP A 131 -24.84 -7.60 4.28
C ASP A 131 -24.03 -6.34 4.63
N VAL A 132 -23.55 -5.59 3.64
CA VAL A 132 -22.76 -4.36 3.85
C VAL A 132 -23.32 -3.16 3.09
N MET A 133 -23.81 -3.32 1.87
CA MET A 133 -24.47 -2.24 1.14
C MET A 133 -25.78 -1.85 1.83
N PRO A 134 -26.12 -0.55 1.93
CA PRO A 134 -25.54 0.58 1.20
C PRO A 134 -24.41 1.33 1.93
N SER A 135 -23.68 0.71 2.86
CA SER A 135 -22.53 1.31 3.55
C SER A 135 -21.28 1.30 2.66
N TYR A 136 -20.95 2.45 2.05
CA TYR A 136 -19.74 2.61 1.25
C TYR A 136 -19.12 3.99 1.36
N ILE A 137 -17.86 4.10 0.94
CA ILE A 137 -17.12 5.36 0.75
C ILE A 137 -16.44 5.39 -0.62
N PHE A 138 -16.35 6.57 -1.21
CA PHE A 138 -15.68 6.80 -2.49
C PHE A 138 -15.21 8.24 -2.59
N GLY A 139 -13.99 8.47 -3.07
CA GLY A 139 -13.45 9.81 -3.33
C GLY A 139 -11.95 9.90 -3.07
N GLN A 140 -11.34 11.01 -3.51
CA GLN A 140 -9.92 11.28 -3.31
C GLN A 140 -9.55 11.35 -1.82
N GLU A 141 -10.51 11.71 -0.97
CA GLU A 141 -10.40 11.79 0.49
C GLU A 141 -10.16 10.43 1.14
N PHE A 142 -10.46 9.34 0.43
CA PHE A 142 -10.26 7.95 0.85
C PHE A 142 -9.30 7.19 -0.07
N PHE A 143 -8.64 7.88 -1.01
CA PHE A 143 -7.66 7.28 -1.91
C PHE A 143 -6.36 6.99 -1.16
N CYS A 144 -5.84 5.77 -1.21
CA CYS A 144 -4.65 5.40 -0.46
C CYS A 144 -3.34 6.07 -0.94
N ASN A 145 -3.31 6.60 -2.17
CA ASN A 145 -2.13 7.22 -2.79
C ASN A 145 -0.91 6.26 -2.92
N VAL A 146 -1.10 4.94 -2.72
CA VAL A 146 -0.04 3.92 -2.76
C VAL A 146 0.69 3.91 -4.09
N VAL A 147 0.01 4.21 -5.18
CA VAL A 147 0.60 4.32 -6.53
C VAL A 147 1.94 5.07 -6.57
N TYR A 148 2.16 6.07 -5.70
CA TYR A 148 3.39 6.87 -5.71
C TYR A 148 4.66 6.14 -5.25
N ILE A 149 4.56 5.02 -4.53
CA ILE A 149 5.74 4.18 -4.26
C ILE A 149 6.33 3.63 -5.57
N HIS A 150 5.50 3.38 -6.59
CA HIS A 150 5.96 2.95 -7.90
C HIS A 150 6.71 4.06 -8.65
N PHE A 151 6.53 5.32 -8.25
CA PHE A 151 7.24 6.48 -8.80
C PHE A 151 8.45 6.92 -7.98
N ALA A 152 8.76 6.23 -6.87
CA ALA A 152 9.74 6.65 -5.86
C ALA A 152 9.45 8.05 -5.28
N ASN A 153 8.17 8.35 -4.97
CA ASN A 153 7.75 9.57 -4.26
C ASN A 153 7.02 9.20 -2.97
N THR A 154 7.72 8.50 -2.09
CA THR A 154 7.19 7.98 -0.83
C THR A 154 6.80 9.12 0.12
N SER A 155 7.48 10.27 0.06
CA SER A 155 7.18 11.45 0.88
C SER A 155 5.71 11.90 0.78
N ILE A 156 5.11 11.81 -0.41
CA ILE A 156 3.71 12.16 -0.64
C ILE A 156 2.78 11.25 0.17
N ILE A 157 3.10 9.97 0.29
CA ILE A 157 2.31 9.02 1.07
C ILE A 157 2.47 9.30 2.56
N LYS A 158 3.69 9.56 3.02
CA LYS A 158 3.97 9.95 4.42
C LYS A 158 3.24 11.22 4.83
N GLU A 159 2.99 12.12 3.89
CA GLU A 159 2.23 13.35 4.11
C GLU A 159 0.71 13.13 4.08
N ARG A 160 0.20 12.38 3.10
CA ARG A 160 -1.25 12.29 2.81
C ARG A 160 -1.95 11.15 3.54
N LEU A 161 -1.32 9.98 3.67
CA LEU A 161 -1.96 8.80 4.24
C LEU A 161 -2.48 9.02 5.67
N PRO A 162 -1.78 9.75 6.57
CA PRO A 162 -2.32 10.08 7.89
C PRO A 162 -3.63 10.90 7.81
N LYS A 163 -3.72 11.87 6.89
CA LYS A 163 -4.92 12.68 6.68
C LYS A 163 -6.09 11.83 6.18
N ILE A 164 -5.79 10.84 5.34
CA ILE A 164 -6.78 9.87 4.84
C ILE A 164 -7.27 8.97 5.98
N VAL A 165 -6.36 8.45 6.80
CA VAL A 165 -6.70 7.69 8.02
C VAL A 165 -7.61 8.51 8.95
N ASP A 166 -7.34 9.80 9.12
CA ASP A 166 -8.20 10.69 9.91
C ASP A 166 -9.61 10.81 9.33
N ASN A 167 -9.78 10.76 8.01
CA ASN A 167 -11.10 10.78 7.38
C ASN A 167 -11.89 9.52 7.73
N PHE A 168 -11.26 8.34 7.70
CA PHE A 168 -11.89 7.11 8.19
C PHE A 168 -12.25 7.21 9.68
N ARG A 169 -11.35 7.76 10.51
CA ARG A 169 -11.60 7.94 11.95
C ARG A 169 -12.83 8.80 12.22
N LYS A 170 -13.00 9.90 11.48
CA LYS A 170 -14.17 10.80 11.59
C LYS A 170 -15.50 10.11 11.25
N LEU A 171 -15.46 9.10 10.38
CA LEU A 171 -16.64 8.30 10.04
C LEU A 171 -16.99 7.24 11.10
N GLY A 172 -16.12 6.99 12.08
CA GLY A 172 -16.37 6.03 13.14
C GLY A 172 -16.44 4.57 12.68
N VAL A 173 -15.83 4.27 11.53
CA VAL A 173 -15.81 2.90 10.98
C VAL A 173 -14.90 2.01 11.80
N LYS A 174 -15.31 0.75 12.00
CA LYS A 174 -14.57 -0.26 12.76
C LYS A 174 -14.00 -1.37 11.87
N GLU A 175 -14.66 -1.67 10.74
CA GLU A 175 -14.19 -2.62 9.74
C GLU A 175 -14.35 -2.03 8.35
N VAL A 176 -13.27 -2.04 7.55
CA VAL A 176 -13.24 -1.51 6.19
C VAL A 176 -12.88 -2.64 5.24
N ILE A 177 -13.80 -2.96 4.33
CA ILE A 177 -13.58 -3.92 3.25
C ILE A 177 -13.05 -3.15 2.04
N PHE A 178 -11.80 -3.38 1.67
CA PHE A 178 -11.18 -2.73 0.53
C PHE A 178 -11.40 -3.55 -0.73
N VAL A 179 -12.08 -2.97 -1.72
CA VAL A 179 -12.36 -3.61 -3.02
C VAL A 179 -11.16 -3.50 -3.99
N HIS A 180 -10.10 -2.81 -3.56
CA HIS A 180 -8.85 -2.62 -4.31
C HIS A 180 -7.65 -3.04 -3.48
N ASP A 181 -6.76 -3.84 -4.07
CA ASP A 181 -5.64 -4.47 -3.37
C ASP A 181 -4.63 -3.46 -2.83
N GLU A 182 -4.28 -2.42 -3.60
CA GLU A 182 -3.37 -1.37 -3.11
C GLU A 182 -3.97 -0.60 -1.93
N CYS A 183 -5.30 -0.41 -1.93
CA CYS A 183 -5.96 0.23 -0.80
C CYS A 183 -5.85 -0.66 0.44
N TYR A 184 -6.12 -1.97 0.32
CA TYR A 184 -5.89 -2.91 1.41
C TYR A 184 -4.44 -2.88 1.90
N GLY A 185 -3.46 -3.00 0.99
CA GLY A 185 -2.04 -2.97 1.31
C GLY A 185 -1.61 -1.68 2.02
N ALA A 186 -2.21 -0.55 1.67
CA ALA A 186 -1.95 0.74 2.31
C ALA A 186 -2.21 0.69 3.83
N PHE A 187 -3.37 0.18 4.21
CA PHE A 187 -3.83 0.25 5.61
C PHE A 187 -3.45 -1.01 6.40
N ALA A 188 -3.30 -2.16 5.74
CA ALA A 188 -2.89 -3.40 6.39
C ALA A 188 -1.37 -3.51 6.59
N HIS A 189 -0.56 -2.90 5.71
CA HIS A 189 0.89 -3.13 5.68
C HIS A 189 1.71 -1.83 5.64
N LEU A 190 1.44 -0.94 4.69
CA LEU A 190 2.23 0.29 4.50
C LEU A 190 2.13 1.23 5.70
N ALA A 191 0.93 1.59 6.14
CA ALA A 191 0.73 2.47 7.28
C ALA A 191 1.44 1.94 8.56
N PRO A 192 1.26 0.66 8.96
CA PRO A 192 2.00 0.08 10.09
C PRO A 192 3.53 0.12 9.95
N ALA A 193 4.06 -0.06 8.74
CA ALA A 193 5.50 0.00 8.44
C ALA A 193 6.10 1.38 8.77
N TYR A 194 5.30 2.44 8.61
CA TYR A 194 5.64 3.81 8.99
C TYR A 194 5.19 4.21 10.40
N GLY A 195 4.57 3.28 11.15
CA GLY A 195 4.01 3.57 12.47
C GLY A 195 2.75 4.44 12.46
N ILE A 196 2.06 4.53 11.32
CA ILE A 196 0.75 5.18 11.22
C ILE A 196 -0.30 4.22 11.78
N GLU A 197 -1.01 4.65 12.82
CA GLU A 197 -2.06 3.84 13.45
C GLU A 197 -3.32 3.81 12.60
N VAL A 198 -3.78 2.60 12.25
CA VAL A 198 -5.02 2.38 11.50
C VAL A 198 -6.15 2.03 12.48
N PRO A 199 -7.18 2.89 12.64
CA PRO A 199 -8.17 2.78 13.72
C PRO A 199 -9.31 1.81 13.42
N PHE A 200 -9.16 0.95 12.42
CA PHE A 200 -10.17 0.00 11.95
C PHE A 200 -9.49 -1.29 11.51
N LYS A 201 -10.27 -2.37 11.45
CA LYS A 201 -9.83 -3.62 10.83
C LYS A 201 -9.88 -3.50 9.31
N SER A 202 -8.74 -3.68 8.66
CA SER A 202 -8.62 -3.75 7.20
C SER A 202 -8.96 -5.17 6.73
N VAL A 203 -9.96 -5.31 5.86
CA VAL A 203 -10.39 -6.60 5.29
C VAL A 203 -10.15 -6.59 3.78
N HIS A 204 -9.46 -7.62 3.29
CA HIS A 204 -9.23 -7.79 1.87
C HIS A 204 -10.53 -8.23 1.16
N TYR A 205 -10.77 -7.74 -0.05
CA TYR A 205 -11.93 -8.13 -0.86
C TYR A 205 -12.15 -9.64 -0.98
N PHE A 206 -11.12 -10.42 -1.33
CA PHE A 206 -11.22 -11.88 -1.42
C PHE A 206 -11.47 -12.58 -0.08
N GLU A 207 -10.98 -12.04 1.05
CA GLU A 207 -11.33 -12.55 2.38
C GLU A 207 -12.83 -12.36 2.63
N TYR A 208 -13.34 -11.17 2.34
CA TYR A 208 -14.76 -10.85 2.42
C TYR A 208 -15.60 -11.79 1.54
N LEU A 209 -15.25 -11.91 0.25
CA LEU A 209 -15.98 -12.76 -0.69
C LEU A 209 -15.98 -14.23 -0.24
N TYR A 210 -14.84 -14.75 0.20
CA TYR A 210 -14.73 -16.12 0.67
C TYR A 210 -15.65 -16.39 1.86
N ASN A 211 -15.66 -15.50 2.86
CA ASN A 211 -16.53 -15.62 4.02
C ASN A 211 -18.01 -15.48 3.63
N ARG A 212 -18.33 -14.54 2.75
CA ARG A 212 -19.70 -14.34 2.26
C ARG A 212 -20.23 -15.55 1.49
N LEU A 213 -19.40 -16.17 0.65
CA LEU A 213 -19.75 -17.38 -0.07
C LEU A 213 -19.99 -18.57 0.86
N LYS A 214 -19.27 -18.66 1.99
CA LYS A 214 -19.54 -19.68 3.02
C LYS A 214 -20.90 -19.49 3.69
N GLU A 215 -21.26 -18.25 4.04
CA GLU A 215 -22.57 -17.93 4.62
C GLU A 215 -23.72 -18.23 3.66
N LEU A 216 -23.49 -17.99 2.37
CA LEU A 216 -24.48 -18.20 1.32
C LEU A 216 -24.48 -19.62 0.75
N LYS A 217 -23.61 -20.52 1.25
CA LYS A 217 -23.41 -21.85 0.68
C LYS A 217 -24.70 -22.68 0.60
N ASP A 218 -25.59 -22.53 1.57
CA ASP A 218 -26.85 -23.30 1.60
C ASP A 218 -27.97 -22.65 0.75
N PHE A 219 -27.72 -21.46 0.20
CA PHE A 219 -28.64 -20.70 -0.65
C PHE A 219 -28.24 -20.73 -2.14
N ILE A 220 -27.14 -21.40 -2.50
CA ILE A 220 -26.56 -21.48 -3.84
C ILE A 220 -26.43 -22.95 -4.27
#